data_AF-K0TC51-F1
#
_entry.id   AF-K0TC51-F1
#
_cell.length_a   1.000
_cell.length_b   1.000
_cell.length_c   1.000
_cell.angle_alpha   90.00
_cell.angle_beta   90.00
_cell.angle_gamma   90.00
#
_symmetry.space_group_name_H-M   'P 1'
#
loop_
_entity.id
_entity.type
_entity.pdbx_description
1 polymer ?
#
loop_
_entity_poly.entity_id
_entity_poly.type
_entity_poly.pdbx_seq_one_letter_code
_entity_poly.pdbx_strand_id
1 'polypeptide(L)'
;MAIAKANAVALLGAVASRTFLASASSLTFTAIPGQSPQVLQGRADAVTAYLESYISSTCGLDVDVIYNGVETYNDAVDALLDKTADFGWYGGLTGVQAGLKSPP
;
A
#
# COMPACT_ATOMS: atom_id res chain seq x y z
N MET A 1 43.27 54.14 -1.02
CA MET A 1 43.88 53.16 -1.95
C MET A 1 43.98 51.84 -1.19
N ALA A 2 43.13 50.87 -1.53
CA ALA A 2 42.86 49.69 -0.71
C ALA A 2 43.98 48.64 -0.77
N ILE A 3 44.17 47.93 0.34
CA ILE A 3 45.23 46.96 0.60
C ILE A 3 44.61 45.55 0.67
N ALA A 4 45.27 44.61 -0.03
CA ALA A 4 45.42 43.17 0.22
C ALA A 4 44.26 42.14 0.06
N LYS A 5 44.63 41.07 -0.64
CA LYS A 5 43.97 39.77 -0.90
C LYS A 5 43.83 38.89 0.35
N ALA A 6 42.80 38.02 0.40
CA ALA A 6 42.90 36.65 0.94
C ALA A 6 41.76 35.74 0.46
N ASN A 7 42.13 34.54 0.01
CA ASN A 7 41.24 33.41 -0.33
C ASN A 7 40.70 32.75 0.95
N ALA A 8 39.44 32.30 0.93
CA ALA A 8 38.96 31.21 1.78
C ALA A 8 37.95 30.37 1.00
N VAL A 9 38.43 29.25 0.47
CA VAL A 9 37.61 28.15 -0.07
C VAL A 9 36.86 27.54 1.11
N ALA A 10 35.55 27.73 1.17
CA ALA A 10 34.69 27.02 2.10
C ALA A 10 34.13 25.78 1.38
N LEU A 11 34.76 24.62 1.58
CA LEU A 11 34.14 23.33 1.33
C LEU A 11 32.99 23.16 2.35
N LEU A 12 31.78 23.58 1.99
CA LEU A 12 30.58 23.11 2.68
C LEU A 12 30.28 21.71 2.16
N GLY A 13 30.56 20.70 2.98
CA GLY A 13 30.13 19.33 2.75
C GLY A 13 28.61 19.28 2.64
N ALA A 14 28.10 19.13 1.42
CA ALA A 14 26.69 18.86 1.17
C ALA A 14 26.40 17.43 1.64
N VAL A 15 25.98 17.28 2.90
CA VAL A 15 25.26 16.10 3.36
C VAL A 15 23.95 16.11 2.59
N ALA A 16 23.90 15.35 1.49
CA ALA A 16 22.66 15.10 0.77
C ALA A 16 21.76 14.25 1.67
N SER A 17 21.01 14.91 2.55
CA SER A 17 19.88 14.31 3.25
C SER A 17 18.93 13.80 2.17
N ARG A 18 18.94 12.48 1.94
CA ARG A 18 17.95 11.80 1.11
C ARG A 18 16.64 11.91 1.87
N THR A 19 15.89 12.99 1.65
CA THR A 19 14.48 13.05 2.00
C THR A 19 13.80 11.95 1.20
N PHE A 20 13.41 10.87 1.88
CA PHE A 20 12.49 9.90 1.33
C PHE A 20 11.18 10.66 1.16
N LEU A 21 10.86 11.06 -0.07
CA LEU A 21 9.51 11.53 -0.38
C LEU A 21 8.59 10.34 -0.10
N ALA A 22 7.86 10.40 1.01
CA ALA A 22 6.83 9.44 1.31
C ALA A 22 5.74 9.60 0.23
N SER A 23 5.84 8.79 -0.82
CA SER A 23 4.72 8.61 -1.74
C SER A 23 3.63 7.91 -0.94
N ALA A 24 2.45 8.51 -0.86
CA ALA A 24 1.27 7.85 -0.31
C ALA A 24 1.17 6.48 -0.97
N SER A 25 1.32 5.43 -0.17
CA SER A 25 1.31 4.06 -0.66
C SER A 25 -0.14 3.61 -0.69
N SER A 26 -0.64 3.17 -1.84
CA SER A 26 -1.96 2.54 -1.90
C SER A 26 -1.83 1.07 -1.50
N LEU A 27 -2.76 0.58 -0.69
CA LEU A 27 -2.88 -0.83 -0.33
C LEU A 27 -4.26 -1.31 -0.76
N THR A 28 -4.32 -2.11 -1.82
CA THR A 28 -5.58 -2.59 -2.39
C THR A 28 -5.90 -4.00 -1.90
N PHE A 29 -7.16 -4.27 -1.55
CA PHE A 29 -7.57 -5.61 -1.14
C PHE A 29 -8.91 -6.02 -1.72
N THR A 30 -9.13 -7.33 -1.80
CA THR A 30 -10.39 -7.92 -2.26
C THR A 30 -10.98 -8.92 -1.26
N ALA A 31 -12.20 -9.39 -1.53
CA ALA A 31 -12.85 -10.44 -0.75
C ALA A 31 -13.74 -11.31 -1.65
N ILE A 32 -13.89 -12.59 -1.29
CA ILE A 32 -14.81 -13.49 -2.00
C ILE A 32 -16.27 -12.98 -1.95
N PRO A 33 -17.07 -13.14 -3.02
CA PRO A 33 -18.44 -12.65 -3.11
C PRO A 33 -19.45 -13.56 -2.37
N GLY A 34 -19.24 -13.76 -1.07
CA GLY A 34 -20.09 -14.64 -0.23
C GLY A 34 -21.31 -13.95 0.40
N GLN A 35 -21.47 -12.64 0.18
CA GLN A 35 -22.52 -11.79 0.73
C GLN A 35 -22.91 -10.73 -0.31
N SER A 36 -23.98 -9.97 -0.06
CA SER A 36 -24.35 -8.87 -0.95
C SER A 36 -23.25 -7.79 -1.00
N PRO A 37 -23.07 -7.10 -2.14
CA PRO A 37 -22.07 -6.03 -2.29
C PRO A 37 -22.16 -4.95 -1.22
N GLN A 38 -23.37 -4.61 -0.76
CA GLN A 38 -23.59 -3.61 0.28
C GLN A 38 -23.04 -4.05 1.64
N VAL A 39 -23.22 -5.33 1.98
CA VAL A 39 -22.70 -5.90 3.24
C VAL A 39 -21.18 -6.00 3.17
N LEU A 40 -20.62 -6.40 2.03
CA LEU A 40 -19.18 -6.47 1.83
C LEU A 40 -18.55 -5.08 1.87
N GLN A 41 -19.14 -4.08 1.21
CA GLN A 41 -18.67 -2.70 1.27
C GLN A 41 -18.64 -2.16 2.69
N GLY A 42 -19.74 -2.33 3.47
CA GLY A 42 -19.75 -1.85 4.86
C GLY A 42 -18.70 -2.51 5.75
N ARG A 43 -18.34 -3.78 5.49
CA ARG A 43 -17.22 -4.45 6.18
C ARG A 43 -15.87 -3.92 5.69
N ALA A 44 -15.74 -3.70 4.39
CA ALA A 44 -14.54 -3.17 3.78
C ALA A 44 -14.25 -1.76 4.29
N ASP A 45 -15.25 -0.89 4.41
CA ASP A 45 -15.10 0.46 4.96
C ASP A 45 -14.52 0.44 6.38
N ALA A 46 -15.01 -0.47 7.22
CA ALA A 46 -14.48 -0.66 8.58
C ALA A 46 -13.03 -1.17 8.58
N VAL A 47 -12.68 -2.07 7.66
CA VAL A 47 -11.31 -2.59 7.50
C VAL A 47 -10.37 -1.51 6.97
N THR A 48 -10.78 -0.74 5.96
CA THR A 48 -10.05 0.41 5.41
C THR A 48 -9.71 1.39 6.52
N ALA A 49 -10.72 1.89 7.25
CA ALA A 49 -10.52 2.85 8.34
C ALA A 49 -9.58 2.31 9.43
N TYR A 50 -9.68 1.02 9.76
CA TYR A 50 -8.80 0.39 10.75
C TYR A 50 -7.35 0.30 10.24
N LEU A 51 -7.14 -0.19 9.02
CA LEU A 51 -5.79 -0.40 8.47
C LEU A 51 -5.06 0.92 8.27
N GLU A 52 -5.72 1.95 7.75
CA GLU A 52 -5.14 3.29 7.58
C GLU A 52 -4.68 3.86 8.93
N SER A 53 -5.56 3.83 9.93
CA SER A 53 -5.27 4.29 11.30
C SER A 53 -4.15 3.48 11.96
N TYR A 54 -4.19 2.15 11.81
CA TYR A 54 -3.19 1.27 12.39
C TYR A 54 -1.82 1.47 11.76
N ILE A 55 -1.72 1.53 10.43
CA ILE A 55 -0.45 1.70 9.73
C ILE A 55 0.12 3.10 10.00
N SER A 56 -0.70 4.14 9.99
CA SER A 56 -0.24 5.50 10.33
C SER A 56 0.28 5.56 11.78
N SER A 57 -0.46 4.99 12.74
CA SER A 57 -0.05 5.01 14.16
C SER A 57 1.15 4.11 14.49
N THR A 58 1.34 2.98 13.80
CA THR A 58 2.41 2.02 14.12
C THR A 58 3.66 2.20 13.27
N CYS A 59 3.50 2.55 11.98
CA CYS A 59 4.58 2.68 11.03
C CYS A 59 4.93 4.15 10.72
N GLY A 60 4.08 5.12 11.09
CA GLY A 60 4.26 6.53 10.72
C GLY A 60 4.11 6.77 9.22
N LEU A 61 3.32 5.92 8.54
CA LEU A 61 3.08 5.95 7.11
C LEU A 61 1.61 6.20 6.82
N ASP A 62 1.33 7.19 5.99
CA ASP A 62 -0.01 7.39 5.44
C ASP A 62 -0.19 6.50 4.22
N VAL A 63 -1.23 5.67 4.27
CA VAL A 63 -1.58 4.66 3.26
C VAL A 63 -3.04 4.88 2.87
N ASP A 64 -3.34 4.77 1.57
CA ASP A 64 -4.71 4.79 1.05
C ASP A 64 -5.19 3.34 0.86
N VAL A 65 -6.17 2.90 1.66
CA VAL A 65 -6.60 1.49 1.65
C VAL A 65 -7.85 1.31 0.80
N ILE A 66 -7.68 0.67 -0.36
CA ILE A 66 -8.70 0.59 -1.40
C ILE A 66 -9.34 -0.81 -1.40
N TYR A 67 -10.68 -0.86 -1.33
CA TYR A 67 -11.41 -2.11 -1.51
C TYR A 67 -11.79 -2.31 -2.99
N ASN A 68 -11.32 -3.42 -3.57
CA ASN A 68 -11.68 -3.88 -4.90
C ASN A 68 -12.68 -5.04 -4.79
N GLY A 69 -13.97 -4.72 -4.86
CA GLY A 69 -15.05 -5.70 -4.84
C GLY A 69 -15.14 -6.50 -6.14
N VAL A 70 -15.36 -7.80 -6.03
CA VAL A 70 -15.45 -8.72 -7.18
C VAL A 70 -16.77 -9.51 -7.17
N GLU A 71 -17.17 -10.03 -8.33
CA GLU A 71 -18.47 -10.71 -8.50
C GLU A 71 -18.38 -12.23 -8.41
N THR A 72 -17.23 -12.82 -8.75
CA THR A 72 -17.04 -14.27 -8.70
C THR A 72 -15.84 -14.68 -7.83
N TYR A 73 -15.84 -15.94 -7.40
CA TYR A 73 -14.71 -16.51 -6.65
C TYR A 73 -13.42 -16.58 -7.47
N ASN A 74 -13.53 -16.75 -8.80
CA ASN A 74 -12.38 -16.74 -9.68
C ASN A 74 -11.79 -15.34 -9.78
N ASP A 75 -12.63 -14.31 -9.89
CA ASP A 75 -12.18 -12.92 -9.91
C ASP A 75 -11.41 -12.56 -8.63
N ALA A 76 -11.80 -13.12 -7.47
CA ALA A 76 -11.07 -12.93 -6.22
C ALA A 76 -9.64 -13.51 -6.29
N VAL A 77 -9.48 -14.67 -6.95
CA VAL A 77 -8.16 -15.28 -7.17
C VAL A 77 -7.36 -14.49 -8.19
N ASP A 78 -7.98 -14.13 -9.31
CA ASP A 78 -7.35 -13.43 -10.42
C ASP A 78 -6.94 -12.01 -10.01
N ALA A 79 -7.68 -11.37 -9.10
CA ALA A 79 -7.31 -10.07 -8.55
C ALA A 79 -5.93 -10.06 -7.88
N LEU A 80 -5.55 -11.15 -7.21
CA LEU A 80 -4.21 -11.29 -6.64
C LEU A 80 -3.15 -11.54 -7.72
N LEU A 81 -3.48 -12.36 -8.72
CA LEU A 81 -2.55 -12.74 -9.79
C LEU A 81 -2.24 -11.57 -10.71
N ASP A 82 -3.26 -10.78 -11.06
CA ASP A 82 -3.18 -9.60 -11.91
C ASP A 82 -2.72 -8.36 -11.15
N LYS A 83 -2.51 -8.47 -9.82
CA LYS A 83 -2.09 -7.38 -8.93
C LYS A 83 -3.08 -6.21 -8.91
N THR A 84 -4.36 -6.49 -9.11
CA THR A 84 -5.45 -5.53 -8.86
C THR A 84 -5.89 -5.57 -7.39
N ALA A 85 -5.37 -6.51 -6.60
CA ALA A 85 -5.39 -6.51 -5.15
C ALA A 85 -4.03 -7.03 -4.62
N ASP A 86 -3.52 -6.41 -3.56
CA ASP A 86 -2.29 -6.81 -2.87
C ASP A 86 -2.54 -7.98 -1.90
N PHE A 87 -3.75 -8.09 -1.36
CA PHE A 87 -4.19 -9.22 -0.56
C PHE A 87 -5.71 -9.45 -0.68
N GLY A 88 -6.18 -10.61 -0.20
CA GLY A 88 -7.59 -10.96 -0.27
C GLY A 88 -8.10 -11.71 0.96
N TRP A 89 -9.35 -11.45 1.34
CA TRP A 89 -10.07 -12.27 2.31
C TRP A 89 -10.69 -13.47 1.60
N TYR A 90 -10.02 -14.62 1.73
CA TYR A 90 -10.45 -15.88 1.15
C TYR A 90 -11.12 -16.82 2.15
N GLY A 91 -11.96 -17.72 1.63
CA GLY A 91 -12.28 -18.98 2.29
C GLY A 91 -11.16 -20.02 2.07
N GLY A 92 -11.22 -21.16 2.77
CA GLY A 92 -10.16 -22.16 2.75
C GLY A 92 -9.73 -22.62 1.35
N LEU A 93 -10.68 -22.99 0.48
CA LEU A 93 -10.35 -23.49 -0.87
C LEU A 93 -9.88 -22.38 -1.81
N THR A 94 -10.52 -21.20 -1.78
CA THR A 94 -10.13 -20.07 -2.62
C THR A 94 -8.72 -19.58 -2.27
N GLY A 95 -8.35 -19.60 -0.99
CA GLY A 95 -6.99 -19.25 -0.55
C GLY A 95 -5.94 -20.23 -1.07
N VAL A 96 -6.25 -21.54 -1.05
CA VAL A 96 -5.37 -22.57 -1.65
C VAL A 96 -5.23 -22.35 -3.16
N GLN A 97 -6.32 -22.04 -3.87
CA GLN A 97 -6.26 -21.77 -5.31
C GLN A 97 -5.41 -20.54 -5.63
N ALA A 98 -5.54 -19.45 -4.87
CA ALA A 98 -4.71 -18.28 -5.01
C ALA A 98 -3.23 -18.62 -4.78
N GLY A 99 -2.92 -19.32 -3.68
CA GLY A 99 -1.54 -19.71 -3.37
C GLY A 99 -0.90 -20.65 -4.41
N LEU A 100 -1.66 -21.60 -4.97
CA LEU A 100 -1.15 -22.52 -6.00
C LEU A 100 -0.88 -21.83 -7.35
N LYS A 101 -1.58 -20.73 -7.64
CA LYS A 101 -1.44 -19.98 -8.90
C LYS A 101 -0.45 -18.81 -8.79
N SER A 102 -0.19 -18.33 -7.58
CA SER A 102 0.77 -17.24 -7.36
C SER A 102 2.19 -17.67 -7.71
N PRO A 103 2.99 -16.81 -8.36
CA PRO A 103 4.42 -17.04 -8.56
C PRO A 103 5.16 -17.22 -7.22
N PRO A 104 6.23 -18.03 -7.19
CA PRO A 104 7.08 -18.19 -6.00
C PRO A 104 7.84 -16.93 -5.62
#